data_AF-A0A356L8P3-F1
#
_entry.id   AF-A0A356L8P3-F1
#
_cell.length_a   1.000
_cell.length_b   1.000
_cell.length_c   1.000
_cell.angle_alpha   90.00
_cell.angle_beta   90.00
_cell.angle_gamma   90.00
#
_symmetry.space_group_name_H-M   'P 1'
#
loop_
_entity.id
_entity.type
_entity.pdbx_description
1 polymer ?
#
loop_
_entity_poly.entity_id
_entity_poly.type
_entity_poly.pdbx_seq_one_letter_code
_entity_poly.pdbx_strand_id
1 'polypeptide(L)'
;MATLHFHYGTMGCSKSAQLIINAYNQAKNGNPTEIIKPKTDNRFSADHVDSRIGISAPATVRESLVDYTPDPKTKIVLIDEVQFFSPADIDRLVNIADDKNHPIIVMCYG
;
A
#
# COMPACT_ATOMS: atom_id res chain seq x y z
N MET A 1 -1.46 -8.26 16.92
CA MET A 1 -1.24 -6.83 17.20
C MET A 1 -1.60 -6.10 15.93
N ALA A 2 -2.60 -5.23 15.98
CA ALA A 2 -3.02 -4.45 14.81
C ALA A 2 -1.99 -3.36 14.54
N THR A 3 -1.55 -3.21 13.29
CA THR A 3 -0.50 -2.26 12.93
C THR A 3 -0.84 -1.57 11.62
N LEU A 4 -1.23 -0.31 11.72
CA LEU A 4 -1.40 0.63 10.60
C LEU A 4 -0.31 1.71 10.72
N HIS A 5 0.56 1.80 9.72
CA HIS A 5 1.69 2.72 9.70
C HIS A 5 1.50 3.76 8.59
N PHE A 6 1.68 5.04 8.92
CA PHE A 6 1.70 6.13 7.94
C PHE A 6 3.12 6.66 7.77
N HIS A 7 3.64 6.52 6.56
CA HIS A 7 4.89 7.10 6.09
C HIS A 7 4.56 8.33 5.25
N TYR A 8 4.76 9.53 5.80
CA TYR A 8 4.44 10.76 5.10
C TYR A 8 5.65 11.66 4.90
N GLY A 9 5.59 12.50 3.87
CA GLY A 9 6.62 13.49 3.61
C GLY A 9 6.39 14.29 2.34
N THR A 10 7.26 15.27 2.08
CA THR A 10 7.13 16.10 0.88
C THR A 10 7.40 15.32 -0.40
N MET A 11 6.93 15.84 -1.54
CA MET A 11 7.30 15.30 -2.85
C MET A 11 8.83 15.24 -2.99
N GLY A 12 9.35 14.12 -3.51
CA GLY A 12 10.79 13.91 -3.67
C GLY A 12 11.51 13.26 -2.48
N CYS A 13 10.83 12.97 -1.36
CA CYS A 13 11.46 12.24 -0.23
C CYS A 13 11.48 10.71 -0.37
N SER A 14 11.36 10.19 -1.60
CA SER A 14 11.55 8.77 -1.93
C SER A 14 10.56 7.77 -1.31
N LYS A 15 9.32 8.18 -1.00
CA LYS A 15 8.28 7.31 -0.42
C LYS A 15 7.97 6.07 -1.27
N SER A 16 7.67 6.26 -2.57
CA SER A 16 7.41 5.13 -3.47
C SER A 16 8.61 4.19 -3.59
N ALA A 17 9.84 4.71 -3.52
CA ALA A 17 11.04 3.85 -3.49
C ALA A 17 11.11 3.01 -2.20
N GLN A 18 10.85 3.62 -1.04
CA GLN A 18 10.80 2.93 0.24
C GLN A 18 9.70 1.86 0.27
N LEU A 19 8.52 2.18 -0.27
CA LEU A 19 7.41 1.23 -0.43
C LEU A 19 7.86 0.00 -1.24
N ILE A 20 8.45 0.20 -2.42
CA ILE A 20 8.91 -0.90 -3.29
C ILE A 20 9.96 -1.75 -2.61
N ILE A 21 10.95 -1.12 -1.96
CA ILE A 21 12.02 -1.82 -1.24
C ILE A 21 11.44 -2.65 -0.09
N ASN A 22 10.48 -2.10 0.65
CA ASN A 22 9.81 -2.80 1.75
C ASN A 22 9.01 -4.00 1.22
N ALA A 23 8.20 -3.81 0.19
CA ALA A 23 7.45 -4.90 -0.44
C ALA A 23 8.35 -6.04 -0.91
N TYR A 24 9.47 -5.73 -1.56
CA TYR A 24 10.46 -6.71 -2.01
C TYR A 24 11.08 -7.48 -0.84
N ASN A 25 11.52 -6.78 0.21
CA ASN A 25 12.14 -7.40 1.38
C ASN A 25 11.17 -8.32 2.13
N GLN A 26 9.92 -7.89 2.27
CA GLN A 26 8.90 -8.65 2.96
C GLN A 26 8.50 -9.91 2.18
N ALA A 27 8.31 -9.81 0.87
CA ALA A 27 8.07 -10.97 0.02
C ALA A 27 9.24 -11.97 0.09
N LYS A 28 10.49 -11.49 0.05
CA LYS A 28 11.69 -12.33 0.21
C LYS A 28 11.75 -13.04 1.58
N ASN A 29 11.22 -12.41 2.63
CA ASN A 29 11.14 -12.98 3.97
C ASN A 29 9.92 -13.91 4.18
N GLY A 30 9.19 -14.24 3.11
CA GLY A 30 8.03 -15.14 3.20
C GLY A 30 6.76 -14.47 3.71
N ASN A 31 6.67 -13.13 3.64
CA ASN A 31 5.48 -12.36 3.96
C ASN A 31 4.86 -11.82 2.66
N PRO A 32 3.84 -12.49 2.08
CA PRO A 32 3.18 -12.02 0.87
C PRO A 32 2.64 -10.60 1.02
N THR A 33 2.88 -9.78 0.01
CA THR A 33 2.53 -8.37 0.00
C THR A 33 1.59 -8.03 -1.15
N GLU A 34 0.63 -7.14 -0.89
CA GLU A 34 -0.18 -6.49 -1.91
C GLU A 34 0.17 -5.01 -1.97
N ILE A 35 0.38 -4.49 -3.17
CA ILE A 35 0.62 -3.06 -3.41
C ILE A 35 -0.61 -2.47 -4.08
N ILE A 36 -1.10 -1.36 -3.54
CA ILE A 36 -2.28 -0.66 -4.03
C ILE A 36 -1.92 0.80 -4.33
N LYS A 37 -2.49 1.34 -5.40
CA LYS A 37 -2.42 2.76 -5.72
C LYS A 37 -3.80 3.32 -6.10
N PRO A 38 -4.06 4.60 -5.87
CA PRO A 38 -5.29 5.24 -6.30
C PRO A 38 -5.31 5.38 -7.84
N LYS A 39 -6.51 5.28 -8.42
CA LYS A 39 -6.75 5.48 -9.86
C LYS A 39 -6.37 6.88 -10.35
N THR A 40 -6.36 7.86 -9.46
CA THR A 40 -5.94 9.23 -9.75
C THR A 40 -4.44 9.36 -9.97
N ASP A 41 -3.61 8.42 -9.48
CA ASP A 41 -2.18 8.41 -9.74
C ASP A 41 -1.84 7.79 -11.09
N ASN A 42 -1.77 8.63 -12.12
CA ASN A 42 -1.40 8.26 -13.49
C ASN A 42 0.00 8.73 -13.90
N ARG A 43 0.87 9.11 -12.94
CA ARG A 43 2.10 9.88 -13.23
C ARG A 43 3.14 9.13 -14.06
N PHE A 44 3.18 7.80 -13.99
CA PHE A 44 4.24 7.00 -14.63
C PHE A 44 3.68 5.74 -15.28
N SER A 45 2.87 4.99 -14.54
CA SER A 45 2.28 3.73 -15.01
C SER A 45 0.83 3.61 -14.54
N ALA A 46 0.00 3.03 -15.41
CA ALA A 46 -1.37 2.70 -15.08
C ALA A 46 -1.44 1.60 -14.02
N ASP A 47 -0.55 0.60 -14.04
CA ASP A 47 -0.64 -0.63 -13.23
C ASP A 47 0.59 -0.86 -12.33
N HIS A 48 1.48 0.13 -12.20
CA HIS A 48 2.66 0.07 -11.35
C HIS A 48 2.80 1.29 -10.44
N VAL A 49 3.50 1.07 -9.33
CA VAL A 49 4.10 2.15 -8.52
C VAL A 49 5.53 2.33 -8.99
N ASP A 50 5.86 3.54 -9.43
CA ASP A 50 7.17 3.89 -9.95
C ASP A 50 7.85 4.91 -9.05
N SER A 51 9.12 4.65 -8.73
CA SER A 51 9.96 5.60 -8.04
C SER A 51 10.72 6.51 -9.01
N ARG A 52 11.10 7.70 -8.54
CA ARG A 52 11.96 8.63 -9.30
C ARG A 52 13.38 8.11 -9.55
N ILE A 53 13.80 7.07 -8.82
CA ILE A 53 15.13 6.46 -8.95
C ILE A 53 15.15 5.24 -9.89
N GLY A 54 14.03 4.98 -10.58
CA GLY A 54 13.97 3.95 -11.63
C GLY A 54 13.61 2.54 -11.16
N ILE A 55 13.25 2.35 -9.89
CA ILE A 55 12.65 1.09 -9.43
C ILE A 55 11.12 1.16 -9.53
N SER A 56 10.50 0.03 -9.84
CA SER A 56 9.06 -0.12 -10.10
C SER A 56 8.54 -1.44 -9.52
N ALA A 57 7.26 -1.47 -9.14
CA ALA A 57 6.58 -2.70 -8.73
C ALA A 57 5.12 -2.71 -9.20
N PRO A 58 4.56 -3.88 -9.55
CA PRO A 58 3.16 -3.99 -9.94
C PRO A 58 2.25 -3.60 -8.77
N ALA A 59 1.16 -2.89 -9.09
CA ALA A 59 0.22 -2.41 -8.11
C ALA A 59 -1.22 -2.55 -8.61
N THR A 60 -2.12 -2.95 -7.71
CA THR A 60 -3.54 -2.94 -7.98
C THR A 60 -4.07 -1.51 -7.91
N VAL A 61 -4.66 -1.06 -9.00
CA VAL A 61 -5.31 0.25 -9.06
C VAL A 61 -6.71 0.17 -8.44
N ARG A 62 -7.02 1.12 -7.57
CA ARG A 62 -8.30 1.19 -6.88
C ARG A 62 -8.84 2.62 -6.93
N GLU A 63 -10.13 2.78 -7.18
CA GLU A 63 -10.80 4.08 -7.05
C GLU A 63 -11.21 4.36 -5.60
N SER A 64 -11.63 3.30 -4.90
CA SER A 64 -11.96 3.28 -3.49
C SER A 64 -11.38 2.01 -2.88
N LEU A 65 -11.15 1.99 -1.58
CA LEU A 65 -10.77 0.84 -0.78
C LEU A 65 -11.95 0.19 -0.05
N VAL A 66 -13.14 0.79 0.02
CA VAL A 66 -14.27 0.33 0.85
C VAL A 66 -14.59 -1.16 0.69
N ASP A 67 -14.61 -1.66 -0.55
CA ASP A 67 -14.87 -3.08 -0.89
C ASP A 67 -13.60 -3.95 -0.97
N TYR A 68 -12.43 -3.40 -0.63
CA TYR A 68 -11.15 -4.10 -0.74
C TYR A 68 -11.14 -5.24 0.26
N THR A 69 -10.79 -6.44 -0.20
CA THR A 69 -10.53 -7.59 0.66
C THR A 69 -9.18 -8.17 0.28
N PRO A 70 -8.19 -8.20 1.20
CA PRO A 70 -6.90 -8.82 0.94
C PRO A 70 -7.03 -10.32 0.65
N ASP A 71 -6.08 -10.87 -0.10
CA ASP A 71 -5.93 -12.32 -0.27
C ASP A 71 -5.70 -12.98 1.11
N PRO A 72 -6.27 -14.17 1.38
CA PRO A 72 -6.09 -14.87 2.66
C PRO A 72 -4.63 -15.19 3.05
N LYS A 73 -3.68 -15.13 2.12
CA LYS A 73 -2.24 -15.32 2.37
C LYS A 73 -1.50 -14.01 2.62
N THR A 74 -2.12 -12.88 2.31
CA THR A 74 -1.51 -11.57 2.47
C THR A 74 -1.15 -11.33 3.92
N LYS A 75 0.06 -10.81 4.12
CA LYS A 75 0.57 -10.40 5.44
C LYS A 75 0.73 -8.90 5.53
N ILE A 76 0.95 -8.24 4.39
CA ILE A 76 1.21 -6.81 4.35
C ILE A 76 0.49 -6.19 3.16
N VAL A 77 -0.25 -5.13 3.43
CA VAL A 77 -0.85 -4.28 2.40
C VAL A 77 -0.09 -2.96 2.40
N LEU A 78 0.47 -2.59 1.24
CA LEU A 78 1.17 -1.34 1.03
C LEU A 78 0.34 -0.44 0.11
N ILE A 79 0.11 0.80 0.53
CA ILE A 79 -0.71 1.77 -0.20
C ILE A 79 0.17 2.95 -0.57
N ASP A 80 0.37 3.20 -1.86
CA ASP A 80 1.01 4.44 -2.34
C ASP A 80 0.00 5.56 -2.52
N GLU A 81 0.45 6.80 -2.40
CA GLU A 81 -0.34 8.03 -2.52
C GLU A 81 -1.68 7.98 -1.76
N VAL A 82 -1.62 7.51 -0.51
CA VAL A 82 -2.79 7.25 0.35
C VAL A 82 -3.69 8.48 0.52
N GLN A 83 -3.14 9.69 0.41
CA GLN A 83 -3.86 10.95 0.57
C GLN A 83 -4.91 11.21 -0.51
N PHE A 84 -4.93 10.43 -1.61
CA PHE A 84 -6.00 10.51 -2.61
C PHE A 84 -7.21 9.62 -2.30
N PHE A 85 -7.13 8.75 -1.28
CA PHE A 85 -8.28 7.98 -0.82
C PHE A 85 -9.13 8.78 0.17
N SER A 86 -10.41 8.42 0.25
CA SER A 86 -11.39 9.06 1.13
C SER A 86 -11.25 8.61 2.59
N PRO A 87 -11.82 9.32 3.57
CA PRO A 87 -11.85 8.87 4.96
C PRO A 87 -12.45 7.46 5.14
N ALA A 88 -13.49 7.11 4.37
CA ALA A 88 -14.11 5.78 4.41
C ALA A 88 -13.16 4.67 3.92
N ASP A 89 -12.25 4.98 3.00
CA ASP A 89 -11.20 4.06 2.57
C ASP A 89 -10.16 3.85 3.67
N ILE A 90 -9.83 4.90 4.43
CA ILE A 90 -8.95 4.81 5.60
C ILE A 90 -9.60 3.96 6.69
N ASP A 91 -10.90 4.15 6.97
CA ASP A 91 -11.64 3.31 7.91
C ASP A 91 -11.59 1.83 7.50
N ARG A 92 -11.65 1.54 6.19
CA ARG A 92 -11.49 0.17 5.69
C ARG A 92 -10.09 -0.39 5.97
N LEU A 93 -9.04 0.41 5.79
CA LEU A 93 -7.67 0.01 6.12
C LEU A 93 -7.48 -0.25 7.62
N VAL A 94 -8.11 0.56 8.48
CA VAL A 94 -8.15 0.33 9.94
C VAL A 94 -8.81 -1.01 10.25
N ASN A 95 -9.98 -1.27 9.66
CA ASN A 95 -10.70 -2.54 9.86
C ASN A 95 -9.87 -3.76 9.41
N ILE A 96 -9.07 -3.63 8.34
CA ILE A 96 -8.15 -4.69 7.89
C ILE A 96 -7.03 -4.91 8.92
N ALA A 97 -6.42 -3.84 9.42
CA ALA A 97 -5.34 -3.94 10.41
C ALA A 97 -5.84 -4.51 11.75
N ASP A 98 -7.09 -4.23 12.13
CA ASP A 98 -7.70 -4.64 13.39
C ASP A 98 -8.29 -6.06 13.37
N ASP A 99 -8.37 -6.72 12.21
CA ASP A 99 -8.91 -8.09 12.13
C ASP A 99 -8.01 -9.10 12.86
N LYS A 100 -8.49 -9.56 14.02
CA LYS A 100 -7.78 -10.54 14.86
C LYS A 100 -7.74 -11.93 14.25
N ASN A 101 -8.67 -12.27 13.36
CA ASN A 101 -8.69 -13.56 12.68
C ASN A 101 -7.66 -13.62 11.56
N HIS A 102 -7.33 -12.46 10.99
CA HIS A 102 -6.39 -12.34 9.89
C HIS A 102 -5.46 -11.11 10.08
N PRO A 103 -4.41 -11.24 10.92
CA PRO A 103 -3.56 -10.11 11.25
C PRO A 103 -2.72 -9.68 10.04
N ILE A 104 -3.07 -8.54 9.48
CA ILE A 104 -2.38 -7.88 8.37
C ILE A 104 -1.71 -6.60 8.89
N ILE A 105 -0.48 -6.37 8.43
CA ILE A 105 0.20 -5.08 8.60
C ILE A 105 -0.20 -4.17 7.44
N VAL A 106 -0.69 -2.97 7.73
CA VAL A 106 -1.02 -1.99 6.70
C VAL A 106 0.01 -0.86 6.74
N MET A 107 0.60 -0.56 5.58
CA MET A 107 1.61 0.50 5.43
C MET A 107 1.16 1.50 4.35
N CYS A 108 0.87 2.71 4.77
CA CYS A 108 0.42 3.79 3.92
C CYS A 108 1.55 4.78 3.64
N TYR A 109 1.68 5.21 2.39
CA TYR A 109 2.68 6.18 1.94
C TYR A 109 1.97 7.39 1.33
N GLY A 110 2.32 8.61 1.77
CA GLY A 110 1.63 9.85 1.36
C GLY A 110 2.47 11.11 1.40
#